data_AF-K1RXP4-F1
#
_entry.id   AF-K1RXP4-F1
#
_cell.length_a   1.000
_cell.length_b   1.000
_cell.length_c   1.000
_cell.angle_alpha   90.00
_cell.angle_beta   90.00
_cell.angle_gamma   90.00
#
_symmetry.space_group_name_H-M   'P 1'
#
loop_
_entity.id
_entity.type
_entity.pdbx_description
1 polymer ?
#
loop_
_entity_poly.entity_id
_entity_poly.type
_entity_poly.pdbx_seq_one_letter_code
_entity_poly.pdbx_strand_id
1 'polypeptide(L)'
;MTFTVEGLEEPEDWDPFEGTEINYRGKLPFVSVDYIEHPAGSDVPGLIWTNSDTDFNNRAEESADAEHISRGLENGDTITVNISAPDGQDIMQFCAMQGKRPIALSKDFTVEGLDGYVYDFSQIPADLLKQMDEKVQGILQEEAENTWDWRLAEMKLLGNYFLCARDEGMSTPNYLYFIYEITAVDDSTGNSQIYYYYGRYRNLKIASDGTVSVDVEDVATPDGKYYNWGMYAGEVHGEAFMKGD
;
A
#
# COMPACT_ATOMS: atom_id res chain seq x y z
N MET A 1 65.18 -1.59 -8.51
CA MET A 1 64.91 -2.85 -9.21
C MET A 1 63.41 -2.92 -9.42
N THR A 2 62.97 -2.83 -10.66
CA THR A 2 61.59 -3.10 -11.08
C THR A 2 61.56 -4.53 -11.60
N PHE A 3 60.74 -5.38 -11.00
CA PHE A 3 60.50 -6.73 -11.50
C PHE A 3 59.27 -6.66 -12.40
N THR A 4 59.43 -7.01 -13.68
CA THR A 4 58.30 -7.26 -14.58
C THR A 4 57.93 -8.73 -14.39
N VAL A 5 56.77 -8.98 -13.81
CA VAL A 5 56.23 -10.34 -13.70
C VAL A 5 55.50 -10.62 -15.01
N GLU A 6 56.02 -11.53 -15.82
CA GLU A 6 55.40 -11.97 -17.08
C GLU A 6 54.70 -13.32 -16.85
N GLY A 7 53.49 -13.48 -17.40
CA GLY A 7 52.73 -14.74 -17.37
C GLY A 7 51.67 -14.88 -16.28
N LEU A 8 51.28 -13.79 -15.59
CA LEU A 8 50.05 -13.79 -14.80
C LEU A 8 48.85 -13.73 -15.76
N GLU A 9 47.92 -14.67 -15.64
CA GLU A 9 46.64 -14.58 -16.33
C GLU A 9 45.93 -13.30 -15.86
N GLU A 10 45.52 -12.46 -16.81
CA GLU A 10 44.73 -11.28 -16.48
C GLU A 10 43.38 -11.73 -15.93
N PRO A 11 42.88 -11.09 -14.85
CA PRO A 11 41.56 -11.40 -14.33
C PRO A 11 40.49 -11.19 -15.40
N GLU A 12 39.56 -12.13 -15.50
CA GLU A 12 38.45 -12.08 -16.45
C GLU A 12 37.42 -11.03 -15.99
N ASP A 13 36.92 -10.21 -16.94
CA ASP A 13 35.80 -9.31 -16.69
C ASP A 13 34.53 -10.10 -16.36
N TRP A 14 33.85 -9.70 -15.29
CA TRP A 14 32.67 -10.41 -14.77
C TRP A 14 31.63 -9.40 -14.29
N ASP A 15 30.35 -9.63 -14.62
CA ASP A 15 29.21 -8.90 -14.04
C ASP A 15 28.75 -9.58 -12.75
N PRO A 16 29.02 -9.00 -11.57
CA PRO A 16 28.59 -9.58 -10.30
C PRO A 16 27.07 -9.51 -10.06
N PHE A 17 26.33 -8.86 -10.95
CA PHE A 17 24.89 -8.69 -10.86
C PHE A 17 24.13 -9.37 -12.02
N GLU A 18 24.82 -10.16 -12.85
CA GLU A 18 24.16 -10.98 -13.86
C GLU A 18 23.32 -12.06 -13.16
N GLY A 19 22.02 -12.12 -13.48
CA GLY A 19 21.08 -13.05 -12.87
C GLY A 19 20.72 -12.77 -11.41
N THR A 20 21.04 -11.57 -10.88
CA THR A 20 20.57 -11.15 -9.56
C THR A 20 19.06 -10.90 -9.57
N GLU A 21 18.35 -11.48 -8.61
CA GLU A 21 16.94 -11.25 -8.36
C GLU A 21 16.74 -10.71 -6.93
N ILE A 22 15.90 -9.68 -6.79
CA ILE A 22 15.53 -9.15 -5.48
C ILE A 22 14.21 -9.79 -5.08
N ASN A 23 14.23 -10.53 -3.96
CA ASN A 23 13.05 -11.14 -3.40
C ASN A 23 12.48 -10.24 -2.31
N TYR A 24 11.16 -10.04 -2.34
CA TYR A 24 10.44 -9.18 -1.43
C TYR A 24 9.61 -9.98 -0.43
N ARG A 25 9.38 -9.41 0.75
CA ARG A 25 8.42 -9.91 1.74
C ARG A 25 7.39 -8.85 2.10
N GLY A 26 6.22 -9.29 2.53
CA GLY A 26 5.09 -8.43 2.87
C GLY A 26 4.21 -8.11 1.66
N LYS A 27 3.34 -7.12 1.82
CA LYS A 27 2.42 -6.61 0.78
C LYS A 27 2.27 -5.11 0.92
N LEU A 28 2.00 -4.40 -0.19
CA LEU A 28 1.78 -2.95 -0.12
C LEU A 28 0.72 -2.59 0.95
N PRO A 29 0.99 -1.58 1.80
CA PRO A 29 2.15 -0.67 1.80
C PRO A 29 3.37 -1.13 2.62
N PHE A 30 3.39 -2.37 3.11
CA PHE A 30 4.37 -2.90 4.06
C PHE A 30 5.30 -3.93 3.37
N VAL A 31 6.13 -3.47 2.44
CA VAL A 31 7.09 -4.32 1.71
C VAL A 31 8.54 -4.01 2.11
N SER A 32 9.38 -5.04 2.23
CA SER A 32 10.85 -4.91 2.34
C SER A 32 11.56 -5.94 1.49
N VAL A 33 12.86 -5.72 1.27
CA VAL A 33 13.73 -6.77 0.76
C VAL A 33 13.80 -7.92 1.77
N ASP A 34 13.52 -9.14 1.31
CA ASP A 34 13.67 -10.36 2.10
C ASP A 34 15.10 -10.89 1.97
N TYR A 35 15.52 -11.15 0.73
CA TYR A 35 16.87 -11.54 0.39
C TYR A 35 17.19 -11.19 -1.06
N ILE A 36 18.49 -11.13 -1.34
CA ILE A 36 19.01 -10.98 -2.70
C ILE A 36 19.43 -12.37 -3.16
N GLU A 37 18.78 -12.87 -4.19
CA GLU A 37 19.24 -14.08 -4.86
C GLU A 37 20.32 -13.70 -5.86
N HIS A 38 21.48 -14.32 -5.69
CA HIS A 38 22.57 -14.26 -6.67
C HIS A 38 22.77 -15.68 -7.22
N PRO A 39 23.08 -15.83 -8.51
CA PRO A 39 23.18 -17.15 -9.12
C PRO A 39 24.16 -18.06 -8.35
N ALA A 40 23.76 -19.33 -8.19
CA ALA A 40 24.61 -20.35 -7.58
C ALA A 40 25.85 -20.55 -8.44
N GLY A 41 27.01 -20.19 -7.89
CA GLY A 41 28.28 -20.15 -8.61
C GLY A 41 28.85 -18.75 -8.78
N SER A 42 28.57 -17.80 -7.87
CA SER A 42 29.33 -16.56 -7.79
C SER A 42 30.81 -16.91 -7.91
N ASP A 43 31.44 -16.48 -9.00
CA ASP A 43 32.81 -16.86 -9.35
C ASP A 43 33.84 -16.44 -8.28
N VAL A 44 33.39 -15.65 -7.29
CA VAL A 44 34.17 -15.17 -6.14
C VAL A 44 33.52 -15.60 -4.83
N PRO A 45 33.88 -16.76 -4.25
CA PRO A 45 33.36 -17.22 -2.96
C PRO A 45 33.64 -16.21 -1.82
N GLY A 46 32.63 -15.91 -1.01
CA GLY A 46 32.74 -15.03 0.16
C GLY A 46 32.49 -13.54 -0.10
N LEU A 47 32.15 -13.16 -1.34
CA LEU A 47 31.67 -11.82 -1.65
C LEU A 47 30.32 -11.55 -0.96
N ILE A 48 30.10 -10.33 -0.51
CA ILE A 48 28.89 -9.93 0.23
C ILE A 48 28.07 -8.98 -0.66
N TRP A 49 26.79 -9.28 -0.84
CA TRP A 49 25.82 -8.38 -1.44
C TRP A 49 25.02 -7.68 -0.34
N THR A 50 24.98 -6.35 -0.39
CA THR A 50 24.15 -5.52 0.48
C THR A 50 23.25 -4.64 -0.36
N ASN A 51 22.14 -4.16 0.21
CA ASN A 51 21.24 -3.26 -0.49
C ASN A 51 20.96 -2.00 0.34
N SER A 52 20.43 -0.98 -0.33
CA SER A 52 20.05 0.30 0.27
C SER A 52 18.77 0.23 1.13
N ASP A 53 17.99 -0.83 1.03
CA ASP A 53 16.81 -1.06 1.87
C ASP A 53 17.24 -1.65 3.22
N THR A 54 17.55 -0.77 4.17
CA THR A 54 17.80 -1.17 5.55
C THR A 54 16.49 -1.56 6.22
N ASP A 55 16.09 -2.82 6.05
CA ASP A 55 15.09 -3.61 6.79
C ASP A 55 13.84 -2.85 7.33
N PHE A 56 12.62 -3.28 6.94
CA PHE A 56 11.34 -2.67 7.38
C PHE A 56 11.24 -2.39 8.88
N ASN A 57 11.79 -3.29 9.71
CA ASN A 57 11.78 -3.17 11.18
C ASN A 57 12.52 -1.92 11.70
N ASN A 58 13.48 -1.38 10.95
CA ASN A 58 14.24 -0.19 11.35
C ASN A 58 13.55 1.12 10.91
N ARG A 59 12.73 1.10 9.85
CA ARG A 59 11.99 2.30 9.38
C ARG A 59 10.82 2.70 10.29
N ALA A 60 10.36 1.81 11.16
CA ALA A 60 9.33 2.12 12.15
C ALA A 60 9.81 3.06 13.26
N GLU A 61 11.12 3.11 13.55
CA GLU A 61 11.66 3.89 14.68
C GLU A 61 12.08 5.32 14.32
N GLU A 62 12.34 5.65 13.04
CA GLU A 62 12.80 6.99 12.62
C GLU A 62 11.67 8.00 12.32
N SER A 63 10.39 7.60 12.38
CA SER A 63 9.25 8.50 12.13
C SER A 63 8.68 9.11 13.42
N ALA A 64 9.52 9.84 14.16
CA ALA A 64 9.05 10.67 15.28
C ALA A 64 8.27 11.92 14.81
N ASP A 65 8.31 12.22 13.51
CA ASP A 65 7.44 13.20 12.86
C ASP A 65 6.18 12.49 12.32
N ALA A 66 5.03 12.82 12.90
CA ALA A 66 3.72 12.17 12.72
C ALA A 66 3.14 12.19 11.27
N GLU A 67 3.88 12.66 10.28
CA GLU A 67 3.46 12.70 8.86
C GLU A 67 3.98 11.52 8.03
N HIS A 68 4.97 10.76 8.52
CA HIS A 68 5.44 9.57 7.82
C HIS A 68 4.95 8.31 8.53
N ILE A 69 3.87 7.71 8.02
CA ILE A 69 3.64 6.27 8.19
C ILE A 69 4.94 5.60 7.70
N SER A 70 5.51 4.65 8.45
CA SER A 70 6.69 3.89 8.02
C SER A 70 6.30 3.01 6.83
N ARG A 71 6.31 3.60 5.64
CA ARG A 71 5.94 2.96 4.37
C ARG A 71 7.12 2.11 3.89
N GLY A 72 6.79 0.91 3.43
CA GLY A 72 7.73 -0.01 2.80
C GLY A 72 8.05 0.40 1.36
N LEU A 73 8.65 -0.52 0.61
CA LEU A 73 8.93 -0.34 -0.81
C LEU A 73 7.65 -0.29 -1.65
N GLU A 74 7.69 0.50 -2.73
CA GLU A 74 6.61 0.69 -3.69
C GLU A 74 7.07 0.36 -5.12
N ASN A 75 6.14 0.02 -6.04
CA ASN A 75 6.50 -0.18 -7.44
C ASN A 75 7.06 1.13 -8.03
N GLY A 76 8.22 1.05 -8.69
CA GLY A 76 8.96 2.19 -9.20
C GLY A 76 10.06 2.71 -8.26
N ASP A 77 10.12 2.24 -7.01
CA ASP A 77 11.26 2.51 -6.14
C ASP A 77 12.55 1.91 -6.73
N THR A 78 13.69 2.48 -6.33
CA THR A 78 15.01 2.00 -6.75
C THR A 78 15.76 1.42 -5.55
N ILE A 79 16.24 0.18 -5.70
CA ILE A 79 17.13 -0.48 -4.75
C ILE A 79 18.52 -0.55 -5.34
N THR A 80 19.49 0.05 -4.66
CA THR A 80 20.90 -0.06 -5.02
C THR A 80 21.50 -1.25 -4.31
N VAL A 81 21.91 -2.27 -5.07
CA VAL A 81 22.67 -3.41 -4.56
C VAL A 81 24.16 -3.12 -4.74
N ASN A 82 24.94 -3.38 -3.70
CA ASN A 82 26.39 -3.17 -3.66
C ASN A 82 27.08 -4.50 -3.38
N ILE A 83 28.28 -4.67 -3.93
CA ILE A 83 29.18 -5.75 -3.52
C ILE A 83 30.29 -5.22 -2.63
N SER A 84 30.65 -5.99 -1.61
CA SER A 84 31.78 -5.72 -0.71
C SER A 84 32.58 -6.99 -0.45
N ALA A 85 33.89 -6.83 -0.23
CA ALA A 85 34.72 -7.92 0.25
C ALA A 85 34.54 -8.10 1.77
N PRO A 86 34.72 -9.32 2.29
CA PRO A 86 34.62 -9.59 3.72
C PRO A 86 35.67 -8.79 4.50
N ASP A 87 35.37 -8.51 5.77
CA ASP A 87 36.29 -7.86 6.73
C ASP A 87 36.88 -6.52 6.27
N GLY A 88 36.21 -5.81 5.36
CA GLY A 88 36.65 -4.51 4.85
C GLY A 88 37.89 -4.58 3.94
N GLN A 89 38.15 -5.75 3.35
CA GLN A 89 39.22 -5.92 2.37
C GLN A 89 38.97 -5.08 1.10
N ASP A 90 40.04 -4.81 0.34
CA ASP A 90 39.92 -4.18 -0.97
C ASP A 90 39.22 -5.15 -1.92
N ILE A 91 38.06 -4.74 -2.45
CA ILE A 91 37.21 -5.59 -3.28
C ILE A 91 37.87 -5.99 -4.60
N MET A 92 38.62 -5.08 -5.22
CA MET A 92 39.28 -5.36 -6.49
C MET A 92 40.39 -6.40 -6.29
N GLN A 93 41.16 -6.28 -5.20
CA GLN A 93 42.16 -7.26 -4.84
C GLN A 93 41.53 -8.62 -4.47
N PHE A 94 40.42 -8.60 -3.73
CA PHE A 94 39.69 -9.81 -3.33
C PHE A 94 39.20 -10.61 -4.55
N CYS A 95 38.56 -9.94 -5.52
CA CYS A 95 38.13 -10.56 -6.76
C CYS A 95 39.32 -11.01 -7.63
N ALA A 96 40.38 -10.20 -7.73
CA ALA A 96 41.54 -10.53 -8.55
C ALA A 96 42.27 -11.79 -8.05
N MET A 97 42.29 -12.07 -6.74
CA MET A 97 42.83 -13.32 -6.18
C MET A 97 42.06 -14.56 -6.66
N GLN A 98 40.82 -14.40 -7.10
CA GLN A 98 39.98 -15.45 -7.68
C GLN A 98 39.97 -15.41 -9.22
N GLY A 99 40.83 -14.59 -9.84
CA GLY A 99 40.92 -14.46 -11.30
C GLY A 99 39.77 -13.66 -11.93
N LYS A 100 39.05 -12.84 -11.16
CA LYS A 100 37.90 -12.07 -11.64
C LYS A 100 38.11 -10.57 -11.45
N ARG A 101 37.55 -9.77 -12.37
CA ARG A 101 37.48 -8.30 -12.31
C ARG A 101 36.01 -7.88 -12.42
N PRO A 102 35.39 -7.38 -11.34
CA PRO A 102 34.01 -6.92 -11.42
C PRO A 102 33.93 -5.68 -12.32
N ILE A 103 33.00 -5.68 -13.28
CA ILE A 103 32.77 -4.52 -14.17
C ILE A 103 32.00 -3.39 -13.49
N ALA A 104 31.30 -3.69 -12.40
CA ALA A 104 30.55 -2.76 -11.57
C ALA A 104 30.60 -3.18 -10.11
N LEU A 105 30.56 -2.21 -9.18
CA LEU A 105 30.52 -2.47 -7.74
C LEU A 105 29.13 -2.23 -7.12
N SER A 106 28.25 -1.59 -7.89
CA SER A 106 26.86 -1.37 -7.55
C SER A 106 25.97 -1.44 -8.78
N LYS A 107 24.70 -1.78 -8.57
CA LYS A 107 23.66 -1.79 -9.61
C LYS A 107 22.31 -1.43 -9.00
N ASP A 108 21.55 -0.65 -9.75
CA ASP A 108 20.19 -0.26 -9.38
C ASP A 108 19.19 -1.25 -9.97
N PHE A 109 18.22 -1.62 -9.14
CA PHE A 109 17.10 -2.48 -9.49
C PHE A 109 15.81 -1.71 -9.24
N THR A 110 14.91 -1.72 -10.22
CA THR A 110 13.57 -1.14 -10.07
C THR A 110 12.67 -2.14 -9.38
N VAL A 111 11.96 -1.68 -8.36
CA VAL A 111 10.96 -2.47 -7.65
C VAL A 111 9.73 -2.63 -8.55
N GLU A 112 9.36 -3.86 -8.84
CA GLU A 112 8.24 -4.22 -9.71
C GLU A 112 7.55 -5.47 -9.17
N GLY A 113 6.31 -5.72 -9.62
CA GLY A 113 5.59 -6.94 -9.28
C GLY A 113 4.97 -6.96 -7.88
N LEU A 114 4.93 -5.82 -7.18
CA LEU A 114 4.29 -5.74 -5.87
C LEU A 114 2.77 -5.57 -5.99
N ASP A 115 2.03 -6.55 -5.48
CA ASP A 115 0.58 -6.44 -5.24
C ASP A 115 0.32 -6.07 -3.76
N GLY A 116 -0.86 -5.51 -3.47
CA GLY A 116 -1.29 -5.32 -2.09
C GLY A 116 -2.59 -4.56 -1.95
N TYR A 117 -2.61 -3.60 -1.03
CA TYR A 117 -3.78 -2.80 -0.70
C TYR A 117 -3.54 -1.34 -1.04
N VAL A 118 -4.61 -0.64 -1.41
CA VAL A 118 -4.58 0.82 -1.53
C VAL A 118 -4.23 1.42 -0.16
N TYR A 119 -3.33 2.39 -0.15
CA TYR A 119 -2.87 3.10 1.05
C TYR A 119 -2.87 4.62 0.87
N ASP A 120 -3.11 5.12 -0.34
CA ASP A 120 -3.33 6.52 -0.64
C ASP A 120 -4.62 6.70 -1.45
N PHE A 121 -5.44 7.66 -1.05
CA PHE A 121 -6.73 7.92 -1.73
C PHE A 121 -6.55 8.25 -3.21
N SER A 122 -5.44 8.90 -3.58
CA SER A 122 -5.14 9.25 -4.98
C SER A 122 -4.89 8.06 -5.90
N GLN A 123 -4.63 6.86 -5.34
CA GLN A 123 -4.48 5.63 -6.12
C GLN A 123 -5.81 5.14 -6.68
N ILE A 124 -6.95 5.57 -6.10
CA ILE A 124 -8.27 5.07 -6.49
C ILE A 124 -8.74 5.80 -7.76
N PRO A 125 -9.00 5.08 -8.87
CA PRO A 125 -9.47 5.73 -10.09
C PRO A 125 -10.83 6.40 -9.91
N ALA A 126 -11.01 7.57 -10.52
CA ALA A 126 -12.26 8.33 -10.45
C ALA A 126 -13.48 7.53 -10.95
N ASP A 127 -13.30 6.71 -12.00
CA ASP A 127 -14.37 5.86 -12.53
C ASP A 127 -14.78 4.75 -11.54
N LEU A 128 -13.84 4.24 -10.73
CA LEU A 128 -14.13 3.27 -9.68
C LEU A 128 -14.84 3.94 -8.51
N LEU A 129 -14.37 5.12 -8.08
CA LEU A 129 -15.04 5.92 -7.06
C LEU A 129 -16.50 6.21 -7.43
N LYS A 130 -16.74 6.56 -8.69
CA LYS A 130 -18.08 6.80 -9.21
C LYS A 130 -18.96 5.55 -9.18
N GLN A 131 -18.44 4.39 -9.58
CA GLN A 131 -19.19 3.13 -9.51
C GLN A 131 -19.56 2.77 -8.07
N MET A 132 -18.61 2.95 -7.14
CA MET A 132 -18.82 2.71 -5.72
C MET A 132 -19.88 3.65 -5.12
N ASP A 133 -19.83 4.93 -5.48
CA ASP A 133 -20.80 5.98 -5.11
C ASP A 133 -22.21 5.63 -5.62
N GLU A 134 -22.36 5.38 -6.94
CA GLU A 134 -23.64 5.02 -7.56
C GLU A 134 -24.26 3.79 -6.90
N LYS A 135 -23.44 2.79 -6.56
CA LYS A 135 -23.91 1.59 -5.87
C LYS A 135 -24.41 1.88 -4.45
N VAL A 136 -23.69 2.71 -3.69
CA VAL A 136 -24.15 3.12 -2.35
C VAL A 136 -25.46 3.89 -2.45
N GLN A 137 -25.55 4.88 -3.35
CA GLN A 137 -26.78 5.65 -3.53
C GLN A 137 -27.96 4.76 -3.90
N GLY A 138 -27.76 3.75 -4.75
CA GLY A 138 -28.79 2.77 -5.10
C GLY A 138 -29.31 1.98 -3.90
N ILE A 139 -28.41 1.49 -3.04
CA ILE A 139 -28.77 0.79 -1.79
C ILE A 139 -29.57 1.71 -0.86
N LEU A 140 -29.11 2.94 -0.66
CA LEU A 140 -29.78 3.90 0.22
C LEU A 140 -31.15 4.34 -0.31
N GLN A 141 -31.29 4.47 -1.63
CA GLN A 141 -32.58 4.75 -2.25
C GLN A 141 -33.56 3.59 -2.04
N GLU A 142 -33.11 2.35 -2.27
CA GLU A 142 -33.93 1.15 -2.02
C GLU A 142 -34.32 1.03 -0.54
N GLU A 143 -33.40 1.29 0.38
CA GLU A 143 -33.66 1.28 1.82
C GLU A 143 -34.70 2.34 2.19
N ALA A 144 -34.57 3.56 1.65
CA ALA A 144 -35.52 4.64 1.90
C ALA A 144 -36.93 4.33 1.40
N GLU A 145 -37.05 3.71 0.23
CA GLU A 145 -38.35 3.34 -0.36
C GLU A 145 -39.04 2.20 0.41
N ASN A 146 -38.27 1.27 0.99
CA ASN A 146 -38.81 0.05 1.59
C ASN A 146 -38.91 0.07 3.12
N THR A 147 -38.11 0.90 3.81
CA THR A 147 -37.94 0.79 5.27
C THR A 147 -38.15 2.09 6.04
N TRP A 148 -38.00 3.25 5.41
CA TRP A 148 -38.09 4.53 6.12
C TRP A 148 -39.54 5.02 6.18
N ASP A 149 -39.93 5.57 7.33
CA ASP A 149 -41.25 6.21 7.50
C ASP A 149 -41.32 7.58 6.79
N TRP A 150 -40.17 8.22 6.58
CA TRP A 150 -40.05 9.53 5.95
C TRP A 150 -39.44 9.35 4.55
N ARG A 151 -40.02 10.03 3.56
CA ARG A 151 -39.59 9.95 2.18
C ARG A 151 -38.23 10.63 2.00
N LEU A 152 -37.30 9.95 1.31
CA LEU A 152 -36.06 10.56 0.85
C LEU A 152 -36.36 11.70 -0.15
N ALA A 153 -35.94 12.92 0.19
CA ALA A 153 -36.12 14.11 -0.65
C ALA A 153 -34.83 14.52 -1.37
N GLU A 154 -33.69 14.41 -0.68
CA GLU A 154 -32.38 14.72 -1.26
C GLU A 154 -31.31 13.81 -0.65
N MET A 155 -30.33 13.43 -1.47
CA MET A 155 -29.12 12.72 -1.07
C MET A 155 -27.94 13.40 -1.73
N LYS A 156 -27.00 13.88 -0.92
CA LYS A 156 -25.86 14.65 -1.37
C LYS A 156 -24.57 14.07 -0.82
N LEU A 157 -23.68 13.61 -1.70
CA LEU A 157 -22.33 13.23 -1.31
C LEU A 157 -21.57 14.46 -0.81
N LEU A 158 -21.08 14.40 0.43
CA LEU A 158 -20.26 15.44 1.05
C LEU A 158 -18.77 15.21 0.80
N GLY A 159 -18.37 13.95 0.66
CA GLY A 159 -17.01 13.57 0.39
C GLY A 159 -16.70 12.15 0.83
N ASN A 160 -15.41 11.83 0.78
CA ASN A 160 -14.88 10.53 1.14
C ASN A 160 -13.99 10.62 2.37
N TYR A 161 -14.00 9.55 3.18
CA TYR A 161 -13.04 9.37 4.27
C TYR A 161 -12.33 8.03 4.10
N PHE A 162 -11.01 8.07 3.97
CA PHE A 162 -10.18 6.90 3.70
C PHE A 162 -9.33 6.57 4.91
N LEU A 163 -9.40 5.32 5.37
CA LEU A 163 -8.60 4.78 6.45
C LEU A 163 -7.69 3.71 5.90
N CYS A 164 -6.42 3.74 6.27
CA CYS A 164 -5.46 2.68 6.00
C CYS A 164 -4.85 2.20 7.32
N ALA A 165 -4.50 0.92 7.38
CA ALA A 165 -3.75 0.35 8.48
C ALA A 165 -2.40 1.07 8.61
N ARG A 166 -1.95 1.26 9.84
CA ARG A 166 -0.61 1.79 10.13
C ARG A 166 0.46 0.70 10.08
N ASP A 167 0.06 -0.53 10.41
CA ASP A 167 0.94 -1.67 10.58
C ASP A 167 0.41 -2.91 9.82
N GLU A 168 1.31 -3.83 9.50
CA GLU A 168 0.97 -5.11 8.87
C GLU A 168 0.15 -6.01 9.82
N GLY A 169 -0.68 -6.91 9.26
CA GLY A 169 -1.40 -7.93 10.04
C GLY A 169 -2.80 -7.51 10.52
N MET A 170 -3.23 -6.29 10.20
CA MET A 170 -4.62 -5.87 10.41
C MET A 170 -5.58 -6.71 9.57
N SER A 171 -6.67 -7.17 10.18
CA SER A 171 -7.68 -8.01 9.50
C SER A 171 -8.41 -7.28 8.37
N THR A 172 -8.45 -5.95 8.42
CA THR A 172 -8.97 -5.09 7.35
C THR A 172 -7.96 -3.98 7.08
N PRO A 173 -7.21 -4.05 5.98
CA PRO A 173 -6.10 -3.13 5.72
C PRO A 173 -6.53 -1.71 5.36
N ASN A 174 -7.72 -1.53 4.80
CA ASN A 174 -8.27 -0.20 4.50
C ASN A 174 -9.80 -0.18 4.52
N TYR A 175 -10.32 1.03 4.72
CA TYR A 175 -11.74 1.36 4.59
C TYR A 175 -11.91 2.63 3.75
N LEU A 176 -12.94 2.65 2.92
CA LEU A 176 -13.37 3.85 2.21
C LEU A 176 -14.83 4.12 2.53
N TYR A 177 -15.09 5.29 3.13
CA TYR A 177 -16.43 5.78 3.42
C TYR A 177 -16.85 6.80 2.37
N PHE A 178 -18.09 6.71 1.92
CA PHE A 178 -18.82 7.75 1.20
C PHE A 178 -19.81 8.37 2.18
N ILE A 179 -19.63 9.66 2.49
CA ILE A 179 -20.44 10.36 3.49
C ILE A 179 -21.50 11.21 2.80
N TYR A 180 -22.76 11.01 3.16
CA TYR A 180 -23.90 11.68 2.56
C TYR A 180 -24.62 12.57 3.58
N GLU A 181 -25.08 13.72 3.10
CA GLU A 181 -26.16 14.49 3.73
C GLU A 181 -27.48 14.06 3.10
N ILE A 182 -28.43 13.66 3.94
CA ILE A 182 -29.74 13.17 3.51
C ILE A 182 -30.82 14.07 4.08
N THR A 183 -31.71 14.54 3.22
CA THR A 183 -32.93 15.24 3.60
C THR A 183 -34.11 14.28 3.47
N ALA A 184 -34.78 13.98 4.59
CA ALA A 184 -36.03 13.22 4.59
C ALA A 184 -37.22 14.12 4.93
N VAL A 185 -38.38 13.81 4.36
CA VAL A 185 -39.62 14.58 4.52
C VAL A 185 -40.75 13.64 4.96
N ASP A 186 -41.46 14.05 6.01
CA ASP A 186 -42.73 13.44 6.39
C ASP A 186 -43.86 14.04 5.55
N ASP A 187 -44.38 13.26 4.60
CA ASP A 187 -45.44 13.71 3.70
C ASP A 187 -46.76 14.02 4.44
N SER A 188 -46.96 13.53 5.68
CA SER A 188 -48.17 13.77 6.46
C SER A 188 -48.17 15.13 7.18
N THR A 189 -47.00 15.60 7.62
CA THR A 189 -46.84 16.86 8.35
C THR A 189 -46.17 17.96 7.53
N GLY A 190 -45.48 17.60 6.46
CA GLY A 190 -44.62 18.49 5.69
C GLY A 190 -43.29 18.83 6.38
N ASN A 191 -43.00 18.20 7.52
CA ASN A 191 -41.75 18.40 8.24
C ASN A 191 -40.59 17.77 7.49
N SER A 192 -39.43 18.43 7.53
CA SER A 192 -38.18 17.93 6.92
C SER A 192 -37.07 17.87 7.96
N GLN A 193 -36.19 16.89 7.82
CA GLN A 193 -35.04 16.71 8.69
C GLN A 193 -33.82 16.30 7.87
N ILE A 194 -32.66 16.81 8.29
CA ILE A 194 -31.36 16.51 7.69
C ILE A 194 -30.60 15.55 8.60
N TYR A 195 -29.97 14.54 8.01
CA TYR A 195 -29.16 13.52 8.67
C TYR A 195 -27.89 13.24 7.87
N TYR A 196 -26.91 12.59 8.52
CA TYR A 196 -25.69 12.14 7.86
C TYR A 196 -25.69 10.61 7.82
N TYR A 197 -25.35 10.06 6.65
CA TYR A 197 -25.33 8.63 6.41
C TYR A 197 -24.02 8.24 5.71
N TYR A 198 -23.71 6.95 5.67
CA TYR A 198 -22.55 6.47 4.93
C TYR A 198 -22.79 5.14 4.22
N GLY A 199 -22.01 4.91 3.16
CA GLY A 199 -21.71 3.57 2.69
C GLY A 199 -20.20 3.34 2.76
N ARG A 200 -19.81 2.13 3.16
CA ARG A 200 -18.42 1.77 3.45
C ARG A 200 -18.00 0.54 2.65
N TYR A 201 -16.83 0.65 2.03
CA TYR A 201 -16.10 -0.45 1.43
C TYR A 201 -14.86 -0.78 2.25
N ARG A 202 -14.37 -2.00 2.09
CA ARG A 202 -13.15 -2.50 2.72
C ARG A 202 -12.31 -3.26 1.71
N ASN A 203 -11.03 -3.47 2.04
CA ASN A 203 -10.14 -4.34 1.27
C ASN A 203 -9.97 -3.91 -0.20
N LEU A 204 -9.82 -2.61 -0.45
CA LEU A 204 -9.44 -2.08 -1.76
C LEU A 204 -8.02 -2.57 -2.07
N LYS A 205 -7.88 -3.33 -3.16
CA LYS A 205 -6.62 -3.95 -3.59
C LYS A 205 -6.00 -3.17 -4.73
N ILE A 206 -4.68 -3.18 -4.80
CA ILE A 206 -3.92 -2.68 -5.94
C ILE A 206 -3.04 -3.80 -6.47
N ALA A 207 -3.11 -4.03 -7.77
CA ALA A 207 -2.24 -4.96 -8.48
C ALA A 207 -0.94 -4.26 -8.90
N SER A 208 0.07 -5.06 -9.23
CA SER A 208 1.40 -4.62 -9.67
C SER A 208 1.40 -3.74 -10.91
N ASP A 209 0.37 -3.84 -11.76
CA ASP A 209 0.17 -2.95 -12.92
C ASP A 209 -0.52 -1.62 -12.56
N GLY A 210 -0.81 -1.38 -11.28
CA GLY A 210 -1.52 -0.21 -10.76
C GLY A 210 -3.04 -0.33 -10.78
N THR A 211 -3.60 -1.45 -11.25
CA THR A 211 -5.05 -1.65 -11.29
C THR A 211 -5.62 -1.77 -9.88
N VAL A 212 -6.57 -0.89 -9.55
CA VAL A 212 -7.31 -0.94 -8.28
C VAL A 212 -8.61 -1.72 -8.44
N SER A 213 -8.91 -2.57 -7.45
CA SER A 213 -10.13 -3.36 -7.41
C SER A 213 -10.75 -3.43 -6.01
N VAL A 214 -12.07 -3.59 -5.98
CA VAL A 214 -12.87 -3.76 -4.76
C VAL A 214 -14.11 -4.58 -5.12
N ASP A 215 -14.66 -5.31 -4.15
CA ASP A 215 -16.00 -5.87 -4.30
C ASP A 215 -17.03 -4.75 -4.16
N VAL A 216 -17.55 -4.26 -5.29
CA VAL A 216 -18.55 -3.19 -5.32
C VAL A 216 -19.88 -3.64 -4.71
N GLU A 217 -20.13 -4.94 -4.56
CA GLU A 217 -21.36 -5.44 -3.98
C GLU A 217 -21.29 -5.58 -2.44
N ASP A 218 -20.09 -5.69 -1.86
CA ASP A 218 -19.85 -5.75 -0.39
C ASP A 218 -19.88 -4.35 0.25
N VAL A 219 -21.03 -3.69 0.18
CA VAL A 219 -21.29 -2.39 0.82
C VAL A 219 -21.82 -2.59 2.23
N ALA A 220 -21.17 -1.96 3.21
CA ALA A 220 -21.73 -1.82 4.54
C ALA A 220 -22.37 -0.44 4.71
N THR A 221 -23.65 -0.41 5.07
CA THR A 221 -24.36 0.78 5.55
C THR A 221 -24.57 0.69 7.07
N PRO A 222 -24.82 1.81 7.76
CA PRO A 222 -25.26 1.80 9.16
C PRO A 222 -26.37 0.78 9.43
N ASP A 223 -26.10 -0.20 10.29
CA ASP A 223 -27.08 -1.15 10.83
C ASP A 223 -27.43 -0.73 12.26
N GLY A 224 -28.72 -0.64 12.57
CA GLY A 224 -29.22 -0.62 13.94
C GLY A 224 -30.56 0.11 14.10
N LYS A 225 -31.22 -0.18 15.22
CA LYS A 225 -32.56 0.33 15.54
C LYS A 225 -32.52 1.05 16.88
N TYR A 226 -32.15 2.32 16.91
CA TYR A 226 -32.38 3.11 18.13
C TYR A 226 -33.86 3.48 18.28
N TYR A 227 -34.57 2.68 19.09
CA TYR A 227 -35.94 2.96 19.56
C TYR A 227 -35.94 4.17 20.50
N ASN A 228 -36.06 5.38 19.97
CA ASN A 228 -36.75 6.43 20.70
C ASN A 228 -37.46 7.38 19.73
N TRP A 229 -38.79 7.37 19.80
CA TRP A 229 -39.72 8.28 19.10
C TRP A 229 -39.83 8.07 17.57
N GLY A 230 -39.76 6.82 17.12
CA GLY A 230 -40.34 6.42 15.84
C GLY A 230 -39.46 6.59 14.60
N MET A 231 -38.13 6.53 14.70
CA MET A 231 -37.25 6.43 13.52
C MET A 231 -36.00 5.58 13.78
N TYR A 232 -35.54 4.93 12.70
CA TYR A 232 -34.42 3.99 12.64
C TYR A 232 -33.10 4.74 12.42
N ALA A 233 -32.39 5.07 13.49
CA ALA A 233 -30.98 5.45 13.41
C ALA A 233 -30.12 4.21 13.69
N GLY A 234 -29.27 3.86 12.72
CA GLY A 234 -28.29 2.78 12.84
C GLY A 234 -27.44 2.93 14.11
N GLU A 235 -27.03 1.80 14.69
CA GLU A 235 -25.97 1.80 15.69
C GLU A 235 -24.72 2.30 14.98
N VAL A 236 -24.36 3.55 15.27
CA VAL A 236 -23.03 4.07 15.00
C VAL A 236 -22.10 3.30 15.94
N HIS A 237 -21.60 2.15 15.49
CA HIS A 237 -20.46 1.49 16.11
C HIS A 237 -19.28 2.47 16.04
N GLY A 238 -19.14 3.34 17.05
CA GLY A 238 -17.90 4.01 17.41
C GLY A 238 -17.21 4.91 16.37
N GLU A 239 -17.84 5.30 15.27
CA GLU A 239 -17.24 6.19 14.27
C GLU A 239 -18.16 7.39 14.02
N ALA A 240 -18.32 8.22 15.04
CA ALA A 240 -19.10 9.45 14.96
C ALA A 240 -18.36 10.49 14.11
N PHE A 241 -18.83 10.72 12.88
CA PHE A 241 -18.45 11.90 12.10
C PHE A 241 -19.20 13.11 12.66
N MET A 242 -18.66 13.72 13.72
CA MET A 242 -19.14 15.04 14.15
C MET A 242 -18.49 16.10 13.27
N LYS A 243 -19.33 16.90 12.60
CA LYS A 243 -18.91 18.15 11.96
C LYS A 243 -18.34 19.06 13.04
N GLY A 244 -17.03 19.30 13.01
CA GLY A 244 -16.40 20.35 13.81
C GLY A 244 -16.90 21.72 13.33
N ASP A 245 -17.37 22.53 14.26
CA ASP A 245 -17.60 23.98 14.06
C ASP A 245 -16.27 24.72 13.85
#